data_AF-A0A317HC64-F1
#
_entry.id   AF-A0A317HC64-F1
#
_cell.length_a   1.000
_cell.length_b   1.000
_cell.length_c   1.000
_cell.angle_alpha   90.00
_cell.angle_beta   90.00
_cell.angle_gamma   90.00
#
_symmetry.space_group_name_H-M   'P 1'
#
loop_
_entity.id
_entity.type
_entity.pdbx_description
1 polymer ?
#
loop_
_entity_poly.entity_id
_entity_poly.type
_entity_poly.pdbx_seq_one_letter_code
_entity_poly.pdbx_strand_id
1 'polypeptide(L)' 'MRRRAGARARGLGQVLLTCDTDNLGSAHVIEKNGGVLASSGFSARSGTHVSRYWIAL' A
#
# COMPACT_ATOMS: atom_id res chain seq x y z
N MET A 1 -20.22 10.33 17.95
CA MET A 1 -18.78 10.45 17.62
C MET A 1 -18.36 9.24 16.77
N ARG A 2 -18.15 9.39 15.45
CA ARG A 2 -17.69 8.28 14.61
C ARG A 2 -16.19 8.08 14.85
N ARG A 3 -15.78 7.03 15.58
CA ARG A 3 -14.37 6.65 15.66
C ARG A 3 -13.91 6.23 14.27
N ARG A 4 -13.04 7.01 13.63
CA ARG A 4 -12.38 6.60 12.39
C ARG A 4 -11.38 5.49 12.75
N ALA A 5 -11.65 4.27 12.30
CA ALA A 5 -10.70 3.19 12.40
C ALA A 5 -9.58 3.41 11.35
N GLY A 6 -8.33 3.25 11.77
CA GLY A 6 -7.17 3.44 10.90
C GLY A 6 -5.94 2.79 11.52
N ALA A 7 -4.90 2.58 10.71
CA ALA A 7 -3.69 1.90 11.15
C ALA A 7 -2.99 2.59 12.35
N ARG A 8 -3.01 3.94 12.39
CA ARG A 8 -2.55 4.73 13.55
C ARG A 8 -3.30 4.39 14.84
N ALA A 9 -4.62 4.22 14.77
CA ALA A 9 -5.44 3.85 15.93
C ALA A 9 -5.19 2.41 16.40
N ARG A 10 -4.47 1.59 15.60
CA ARG A 10 -4.00 0.25 15.96
C ARG A 10 -2.54 0.24 16.44
N GLY A 11 -1.90 1.40 16.61
CA GLY A 11 -0.52 1.51 17.07
C GLY A 11 0.55 1.16 16.04
N LEU A 12 0.20 1.12 14.75
CA LEU A 12 1.16 0.84 13.68
C LEU A 12 1.95 2.11 13.31
N GLY A 13 3.27 2.01 13.22
CA GLY A 13 4.16 3.10 12.78
C GLY A 13 4.43 3.13 11.28
N GLN A 14 4.22 2.01 10.59
CA GLN A 14 4.30 1.91 9.12
C GLN A 14 3.45 0.75 8.62
N VAL A 15 3.06 0.79 7.35
CA VAL A 15 2.33 -0.29 6.68
C VAL A 15 2.92 -0.57 5.29
N LEU A 16 2.90 -1.83 4.91
CA LEU A 16 3.20 -2.26 3.55
C LEU A 16 1.88 -2.39 2.78
N LEU A 17 1.69 -1.60 1.74
CA LEU A 17 0.57 -1.73 0.81
C LEU A 17 1.03 -2.38 -0.49
N THR A 18 0.17 -3.20 -1.08
CA THR A 18 0.43 -3.84 -2.38
C THR A 18 -0.69 -3.54 -3.35
N CYS A 19 -0.37 -3.31 -4.61
CA CYS A 19 -1.33 -3.26 -5.70
C CYS A 19 -0.77 -3.96 -6.93
N ASP A 20 -1.64 -4.32 -7.88
CA ASP A 20 -1.20 -4.76 -9.19
C ASP A 20 -0.40 -3.63 -9.87
N THR A 21 0.64 -4.01 -10.61
CA THR A 21 1.62 -3.05 -11.15
C THR A 21 1.00 -2.16 -12.22
N ASP A 22 0.00 -2.66 -12.95
CA ASP A 22 -0.77 -1.95 -13.96
C ASP A 22 -1.95 -1.15 -13.39
N ASN A 23 -2.25 -1.30 -12.09
CA ASN A 23 -3.25 -0.49 -11.40
C ASN A 23 -2.67 0.88 -11.02
N LEU A 24 -2.45 1.72 -12.05
CA LEU A 24 -1.88 3.06 -11.93
C LEU A 24 -2.71 3.97 -11.01
N GLY A 25 -4.02 3.78 -10.96
CA GLY A 25 -4.91 4.54 -10.06
C GLY A 25 -4.58 4.29 -8.60
N SER A 26 -4.40 3.02 -8.22
CA SER A 26 -4.01 2.66 -6.85
C SER A 26 -2.59 3.09 -6.54
N ALA A 27 -1.65 2.91 -7.47
CA ALA A 27 -0.27 3.38 -7.32
C ALA A 27 -0.22 4.89 -7.01
N HIS A 28 -0.90 5.71 -7.82
CA HIS A 28 -0.96 7.16 -7.59
C HIS A 28 -1.60 7.52 -6.24
N VAL A 29 -2.68 6.84 -5.84
CA VAL A 29 -3.30 7.11 -4.53
C VAL A 29 -2.35 6.75 -3.39
N ILE A 30 -1.65 5.62 -3.49
CA ILE A 30 -0.67 5.19 -2.50
C ILE A 30 0.48 6.21 -2.39
N GLU A 31 1.09 6.58 -3.51
CA GLU A 31 2.18 7.56 -3.57
C GLU A 31 1.75 8.93 -3.03
N LYS A 32 0.55 9.41 -3.38
CA LYS A 32 -0.02 10.66 -2.86
C LYS A 32 -0.22 10.64 -1.34
N ASN A 33 -0.40 9.47 -0.73
CA ASN A 33 -0.50 9.30 0.72
C ASN A 33 0.84 8.96 1.38
N GLY A 34 1.97 9.20 0.70
CA GLY A 34 3.31 8.99 1.24
C GLY A 34 3.87 7.58 1.03
N GLY A 35 3.27 6.79 0.14
CA GLY A 35 3.81 5.50 -0.25
C GLY A 35 5.10 5.63 -1.04
N VAL A 36 6.12 4.88 -0.63
CA VAL A 36 7.40 4.78 -1.34
C VAL A 36 7.55 3.37 -1.88
N LEU A 37 7.78 3.25 -3.20
CA LEU A 37 7.95 1.95 -3.85
C LEU A 37 9.17 1.22 -3.24
N ALA A 38 8.91 0.07 -2.64
CA ALA A 38 9.92 -0.75 -1.97
C ALA A 38 10.40 -1.89 -2.87
N SER A 39 9.49 -2.51 -3.61
CA SER A 39 9.79 -3.57 -4.57
C SER A 39 8.61 -3.82 -5.51
N SER A 40 8.86 -4.46 -6.64
CA SER A 40 7.83 -5.04 -7.50
C SER A 40 8.24 -6.46 -7.90
N GLY A 41 7.27 -7.28 -8.30
CA GLY A 41 7.57 -8.63 -8.79
C GLY A 41 6.33 -9.49 -9.01
N PHE A 42 6.51 -10.60 -9.72
CA PHE A 42 5.44 -11.55 -9.98
C PHE A 42 4.98 -12.21 -8.67
N SER A 43 3.67 -12.19 -8.43
CA SER A 43 3.03 -12.84 -7.30
C SER A 43 2.32 -14.08 -7.81
N ALA A 44 2.87 -15.26 -7.51
CA ALA A 44 2.22 -16.53 -7.85
C ALA A 44 0.83 -16.69 -7.19
N ARG A 45 0.59 -16.01 -6.06
CA ARG A 45 -0.71 -16.01 -5.37
C ARG A 45 -1.79 -15.28 -6.16
N SER A 46 -1.47 -14.15 -6.78
CA SER A 46 -2.42 -13.35 -7.56
C SER A 46 -2.31 -13.57 -9.06
N GLY A 47 -1.29 -14.30 -9.53
CA GLY A 47 -1.04 -14.55 -10.94
C GLY A 47 -0.62 -13.31 -11.74
N THR A 48 -0.15 -12.25 -11.06
CA THR A 48 0.19 -10.98 -11.70
C THR A 48 1.39 -10.30 -11.04
N HIS A 49 1.97 -9.31 -11.71
CA HIS A 49 3.00 -8.45 -11.14
C HIS A 49 2.39 -7.48 -10.13
N VAL A 50 2.93 -7.46 -8.92
CA VAL A 50 2.50 -6.54 -7.86
C VAL A 50 3.62 -5.59 -7.46
N SER A 51 3.26 -4.33 -7.23
CA SER A 51 4.10 -3.31 -6.61
C SER A 51 3.81 -3.24 -5.11
N ARG A 52 4.85 -3.03 -4.31
CA ARG A 52 4.79 -2.98 -2.84
C ARG A 52 5.36 -1.66 -2.35
N TYR A 53 4.62 -0.95 -1.52
CA TYR A 53 4.94 0.40 -1.06
C TYR A 53 4.94 0.46 0.46
N TRP A 54 5.96 1.08 1.04
CA TRP A 54 5.97 1.44 2.45
C TRP A 54 5.28 2.79 2.66
N ILE A 55 4.35 2.88 3.61
CA ILE A 55 3.77 4.15 4.09
C ILE A 55 4.09 4.29 5.57
N ALA A 56 4.77 5.38 5.94
CA ALA A 56 4.96 5.77 7.33
C ALA A 56 3.67 6.41 7.90
N LEU A 57 3.33 6.05 9.14
CA LEU A 57 2.07 6.42 9.81
C LEU A 57 2.30 7.31 11.04
#